data_AF-A0A3M2JNS9-F1
#
_entry.id   AF-A0A3M2JNS9-F1
#
_cell.length_a   1.000
_cell.length_b   1.000
_cell.length_c   1.000
_cell.angle_alpha   90.00
_cell.angle_beta   90.00
_cell.angle_gamma   90.00
#
_symmetry.space_group_name_H-M   'P 1'
#
loop_
_entity.id
_entity.type
_entity.pdbx_description
1 polymer ?
#
loop_
_entity_poly.entity_id
_entity_poly.type
_entity_poly.pdbx_seq_one_letter_code
_entity_poly.pdbx_strand_id
1 'polypeptide(L)'
;MTGPGAPRAPRPGERRPDDGATRELIGAWALDALDATERAAVEDLIARDTDAAREAHGLRETAAVLGAAVAVGAPASVRAAVLERVTRTAQEPAA
;
A
#
# COMPACT_ATOMS: atom_id res chain seq x y z
N MET A 1 -44.86 3.24 -6.00
CA MET A 1 -43.69 2.38 -6.31
C MET A 1 -42.48 3.28 -6.39
N THR A 2 -41.73 3.43 -5.29
CA THR A 2 -40.48 4.21 -5.26
C THR A 2 -39.36 3.30 -5.78
N GLY A 3 -38.74 3.67 -6.89
CA GLY A 3 -37.60 2.92 -7.46
C GLY A 3 -36.40 2.91 -6.50
N PRO A 4 -35.48 1.95 -6.61
CA PRO A 4 -34.30 1.89 -5.76
C PRO A 4 -33.49 3.17 -5.94
N GLY A 5 -33.40 3.97 -4.88
CA GLY A 5 -32.59 5.19 -4.89
C GLY A 5 -31.14 4.85 -5.20
N ALA A 6 -30.49 5.67 -6.03
CA ALA A 6 -29.07 5.53 -6.32
C ALA A 6 -28.25 5.41 -5.01
N PRO A 7 -27.21 4.56 -4.97
CA PRO A 7 -26.43 4.36 -3.75
C PRO A 7 -25.85 5.70 -3.29
N ARG A 8 -26.22 6.11 -2.07
CA ARG A 8 -25.69 7.32 -1.43
C ARG A 8 -24.21 7.11 -1.15
N ALA A 9 -23.38 8.12 -1.43
CA ALA A 9 -22.00 8.10 -0.96
C ALA A 9 -21.95 7.93 0.57
N PRO A 10 -21.06 7.07 1.09
CA PRO A 10 -20.91 6.86 2.52
C PRO A 10 -20.48 8.16 3.20
N ARG A 11 -21.01 8.42 4.41
CA ARG A 11 -20.61 9.61 5.17
C ARG A 11 -19.16 9.44 5.66
N PRO A 12 -18.44 10.55 5.94
CA PRO A 12 -17.15 10.47 6.61
C PRO A 12 -17.24 9.65 7.91
N GLY A 13 -16.43 8.60 8.02
CA GLY A 13 -16.42 7.67 9.17
C GLY A 13 -17.45 6.54 9.13
N GLU A 14 -18.34 6.49 8.12
CA GLU A 14 -19.26 5.37 7.92
C GLU A 14 -18.50 4.19 7.28
N ARG A 15 -18.43 3.06 7.99
CA ARG A 15 -17.85 1.82 7.42
C ARG A 15 -18.63 1.41 6.18
N ARG A 16 -17.92 1.22 5.08
CA ARG A 16 -18.50 0.66 3.87
C ARG A 16 -18.70 -0.85 4.05
N PRO A 17 -19.72 -1.45 3.40
CA PRO A 17 -19.98 -2.89 3.54
C PRO A 17 -18.80 -3.80 3.16
N ASP A 18 -17.92 -3.32 2.28
CA ASP A 18 -16.73 -4.02 1.78
C ASP A 18 -15.48 -3.80 2.65
N ASP A 19 -15.47 -2.85 3.60
CA ASP A 19 -14.28 -2.52 4.41
C ASP A 19 -13.72 -3.73 5.17
N GLY A 20 -14.58 -4.64 5.61
CA GLY A 20 -14.16 -5.87 6.27
C GLY A 20 -13.35 -6.78 5.35
N ALA A 21 -13.87 -7.04 4.15
CA ALA A 21 -13.18 -7.85 3.14
C ALA A 21 -11.90 -7.16 2.65
N THR A 22 -11.91 -5.82 2.48
CA THR A 22 -10.71 -5.06 2.14
C THR A 22 -9.66 -5.12 3.24
N ARG A 23 -10.05 -5.10 4.52
CA ARG A 23 -9.10 -5.23 5.64
C ARG A 23 -8.38 -6.58 5.65
N GLU A 24 -9.06 -7.67 5.29
CA GLU A 24 -8.43 -9.00 5.18
C GLU A 24 -7.28 -9.04 4.15
N LEU A 25 -7.26 -8.10 3.19
CA LEU A 25 -6.21 -7.98 2.18
C LEU A 25 -4.96 -7.21 2.64
N ILE A 26 -4.96 -6.58 3.82
CA ILE A 26 -3.82 -5.76 4.28
C ILE A 26 -2.52 -6.59 4.41
N GLY A 27 -2.64 -7.86 4.80
CA GLY A 27 -1.49 -8.78 4.86
C GLY A 27 -0.86 -9.01 3.48
N ALA A 28 -1.67 -9.26 2.46
CA ALA A 28 -1.19 -9.43 1.08
C ALA A 28 -0.66 -8.11 0.49
N TRP A 29 -1.30 -6.98 0.82
CA TRP A 29 -0.81 -5.65 0.46
C TRP A 29 0.60 -5.40 1.02
N ALA A 30 0.87 -5.77 2.27
CA ALA A 30 2.17 -5.59 2.91
C ALA A 30 3.30 -6.41 2.26
N LEU A 31 2.94 -7.45 1.50
CA LEU A 31 3.86 -8.33 0.75
C LEU A 31 3.86 -8.02 -0.75
N ASP A 32 3.28 -6.90 -1.19
CA ASP A 32 3.13 -6.53 -2.59
C ASP A 32 2.40 -7.59 -3.44
N ALA A 33 1.48 -8.36 -2.85
CA ALA A 33 0.85 -9.54 -3.45
C ALA A 33 -0.60 -9.31 -3.95
N LEU A 34 -0.96 -8.05 -4.24
CA LEU A 34 -2.29 -7.66 -4.71
C LEU A 34 -2.26 -7.22 -6.17
N ASP A 35 -3.40 -7.37 -6.85
CA ASP A 35 -3.61 -6.69 -8.12
C ASP A 35 -3.85 -5.18 -7.92
N ALA A 36 -3.92 -4.43 -9.03
CA ALA A 36 -4.06 -2.97 -8.99
C ALA A 36 -5.38 -2.49 -8.36
N THR A 37 -6.47 -3.23 -8.53
CA THR A 37 -7.79 -2.87 -8.01
C THR A 37 -7.84 -3.10 -6.51
N GLU A 38 -7.38 -4.27 -6.07
CA GLU A 38 -7.28 -4.63 -4.66
C GLU A 38 -6.34 -3.69 -3.91
N ARG A 39 -5.17 -3.37 -4.51
CA ARG A 39 -4.21 -2.42 -3.95
C ARG A 39 -4.84 -1.05 -3.74
N ALA A 40 -5.54 -0.52 -4.74
CA ALA A 40 -6.20 0.78 -4.64
C ALA A 40 -7.28 0.79 -3.54
N ALA A 41 -8.03 -0.30 -3.37
CA ALA A 41 -9.04 -0.41 -2.31
C ALA A 41 -8.40 -0.42 -0.91
N VAL A 42 -7.30 -1.17 -0.72
CA VAL A 42 -6.56 -1.21 0.55
C VAL A 42 -5.92 0.15 0.85
N GLU A 43 -5.33 0.82 -0.14
CA GLU A 43 -4.73 2.15 0.04
C GLU A 43 -5.78 3.20 0.40
N ASP A 44 -6.95 3.18 -0.23
CA ASP A 44 -8.09 4.03 0.14
C ASP A 44 -8.56 3.74 1.58
N LEU A 45 -8.55 2.47 2.01
CA LEU A 45 -8.89 2.10 3.40
C LEU A 45 -7.85 2.63 4.39
N ILE A 46 -6.56 2.42 4.12
CA ILE A 46 -5.44 2.92 4.95
C ILE A 46 -5.49 4.44 5.09
N ALA A 47 -5.83 5.16 4.02
CA ALA A 47 -5.89 6.62 4.04
C ALA A 47 -7.00 7.17 4.95
N ARG A 48 -8.10 6.44 5.14
CA ARG A 48 -9.28 6.90 5.90
C ARG A 48 -9.46 6.28 7.29
N ASP A 49 -8.84 5.12 7.56
CA ASP A 49 -9.02 4.35 8.79
C ASP A 49 -7.68 4.21 9.55
N THR A 50 -7.60 4.83 10.71
CA THR A 50 -6.38 4.85 11.55
C THR A 50 -6.01 3.48 12.12
N ASP A 51 -6.97 2.57 12.31
CA ASP A 51 -6.68 1.20 12.74
C ASP A 51 -6.11 0.38 11.58
N ALA A 52 -6.65 0.54 10.37
CA ALA A 52 -6.10 -0.08 9.16
C ALA A 52 -4.68 0.42 8.87
N ALA A 53 -4.42 1.72 9.04
CA ALA A 53 -3.08 2.28 8.87
C ALA A 53 -2.07 1.72 9.88
N ARG A 54 -2.46 1.55 11.16
CA ARG A 54 -1.61 0.93 12.18
C ARG A 54 -1.31 -0.54 11.88
N GLU A 55 -2.32 -1.28 11.46
CA GLU A 55 -2.18 -2.68 11.04
C GLU A 55 -1.23 -2.81 9.84
N ALA A 56 -1.43 -2.00 8.80
CA ALA A 56 -0.60 -1.95 7.60
C ALA A 56 0.87 -1.60 7.93
N HIS A 57 1.09 -0.66 8.85
CA HIS A 57 2.43 -0.29 9.29
C HIS A 57 3.14 -1.48 9.97
N GLY A 58 2.51 -2.12 10.96
CA GLY A 58 3.11 -3.25 11.67
C GLY A 58 3.38 -4.47 10.76
N LEU A 59 2.50 -4.71 9.78
CA LEU A 59 2.72 -5.76 8.79
C LEU A 59 3.89 -5.44 7.84
N ARG A 60 4.06 -4.18 7.42
CA ARG A 60 5.25 -3.76 6.64
C ARG A 60 6.55 -3.89 7.44
N GLU A 61 6.53 -3.54 8.73
CA GLU A 61 7.70 -3.75 9.59
C GLU A 61 8.05 -5.24 9.69
N THR A 62 7.04 -6.10 9.87
CA THR A 62 7.21 -7.55 9.89
C THR A 62 7.79 -8.07 8.57
N ALA A 63 7.24 -7.62 7.44
CA ALA A 63 7.74 -7.97 6.12
C ALA A 63 9.20 -7.52 5.92
N ALA A 64 9.58 -6.35 6.43
CA ALA A 64 10.96 -5.86 6.37
C ALA A 64 11.92 -6.75 7.18
N VAL A 65 11.54 -7.17 8.39
CA VAL A 65 12.33 -8.10 9.20
C VAL A 65 12.51 -9.44 8.50
N LEU A 66 11.44 -9.99 7.93
CA LEU A 66 11.49 -11.25 7.19
C LEU A 66 12.37 -11.14 5.93
N GLY A 67 12.21 -10.06 5.17
CA GLY A 67 13.01 -9.78 3.97
C GLY A 67 14.50 -9.63 4.27
N ALA A 68 14.84 -8.95 5.37
CA ALA A 68 16.22 -8.82 5.82
C ALA A 68 16.87 -10.17 6.18
N ALA A 69 16.10 -11.09 6.79
CA ALA A 69 16.58 -12.41 7.17
C ALA A 69 16.95 -13.31 5.97
N VAL A 70 16.37 -13.04 4.80
CA VAL A 70 16.61 -13.79 3.55
C VAL A 70 17.37 -13.00 2.49
N ALA A 71 17.88 -11.81 2.85
CA ALA A 71 18.55 -10.93 1.90
C ALA A 71 19.84 -11.55 1.36
N VAL A 72 20.04 -11.43 0.04
CA VAL A 72 21.28 -11.82 -0.63
C VAL A 72 22.02 -10.58 -1.12
N GLY A 73 23.35 -10.64 -1.14
CA GLY A 73 24.17 -9.54 -1.62
C GLY A 73 23.88 -9.22 -3.09
N ALA A 74 23.57 -7.96 -3.38
CA ALA A 74 23.39 -7.49 -4.76
C ALA A 74 24.76 -7.42 -5.48
N PRO A 75 24.83 -7.74 -6.78
CA PRO A 75 26.04 -7.53 -7.57
C PRO A 75 26.49 -6.06 -7.56
N ALA A 76 27.81 -5.81 -7.48
CA ALA A 76 28.37 -4.45 -7.44
C ALA A 76 27.97 -3.59 -8.66
N SER A 77 27.74 -4.23 -9.82
CA SER A 77 27.25 -3.56 -11.04
C SER A 77 25.88 -2.92 -10.86
N VAL A 78 25.00 -3.48 -10.02
CA VAL A 78 23.68 -2.91 -9.74
C VAL A 78 23.83 -1.56 -9.05
N ARG A 79 24.70 -1.45 -8.04
CA ARG A 79 25.00 -0.18 -7.37
C ARG A 79 25.54 0.85 -8.36
N ALA A 80 26.50 0.46 -9.19
CA ALA A 80 27.08 1.35 -10.19
C ALA A 80 26.01 1.87 -11.18
N ALA A 81 25.18 0.98 -11.71
CA ALA A 81 24.11 1.33 -12.65
C ALA A 81 23.03 2.23 -12.03
N VAL A 82 22.65 1.97 -10.77
CA VAL A 82 21.69 2.82 -10.04
C VAL A 82 22.26 4.22 -9.84
N LEU A 83 23.50 4.34 -9.35
CA LEU A 83 24.13 5.65 -9.12
C LEU A 83 24.31 6.44 -10.42
N GLU A 84 24.66 5.78 -11.53
CA GLU A 84 24.74 6.42 -12.85
C GLU A 84 23.38 6.91 -13.36
N ARG A 85 22.29 6.21 -13.01
CA ARG A 85 20.94 6.66 -13.36
C ARG A 85 20.52 7.86 -12.53
N VAL A 86 20.81 7.85 -11.23
CA VAL A 86 20.50 8.97 -10.31
C VAL A 86 21.14 10.27 -10.79
N THR A 87 22.39 10.25 -11.28
CA THR A 87 23.05 11.47 -11.78
C THR A 87 22.41 12.05 -13.04
N ARG A 88 21.67 11.24 -13.81
CA ARG A 88 20.99 11.64 -15.05
C ARG A 88 19.50 11.94 -14.86
N THR A 89 18.92 11.52 -13.75
CA THR A 89 17.53 11.84 -13.40
C THR A 89 17.48 13.23 -12.77
N ALA A 90 16.71 14.14 -13.35
CA ALA A 90 16.46 15.44 -12.71
C ALA A 90 15.82 15.23 -11.33
N GLN A 91 16.38 15.85 -10.31
CA GLN A 91 15.87 15.76 -8.94
C GLN A 91 14.92 16.93 -8.69
N GLU A 92 13.86 16.69 -7.92
CA GLU A 92 13.03 17.78 -7.43
C GLU A 92 13.85 18.70 -6.52
N PRO A 93 13.63 20.03 -6.57
CA PRO A 93 14.31 20.95 -5.67
C PRO A 93 13.94 20.61 -4.22
N ALA A 94 14.91 20.78 -3.31
CA ALA A 94 14.64 20.66 -1.89
C ALA A 94 13.61 21.73 -1.48
N ALA A 95 12.54 21.30 -0.81
CA ALA A 95 11.48 22.15 -0.27
C ALA A 95 11.97 23.06 0.86
#